data_AF-A0A1I7MUJ4-F1
#
_entry.id   AF-A0A1I7MUJ4-F1
#
_cell.length_a   1.000
_cell.length_b   1.000
_cell.length_c   1.000
_cell.angle_alpha   90.00
_cell.angle_beta   90.00
_cell.angle_gamma   90.00
#
_symmetry.space_group_name_H-M   'P 1'
#
loop_
_entity.id
_entity.type
_entity.pdbx_description
1 polymer ?
#
loop_
_entity_poly.entity_id
_entity_poly.type
_entity_poly.pdbx_seq_one_letter_code
_entity_poly.pdbx_strand_id
1 'polypeptide(L)' 'MKTQGYTAAELAGFYAVLDRAVCEAAERDLQISIPTMVQRLFEAADRGERDPMKLASIIIGRPDHALQTEAA' A
#
# COMPACT_ATOMS: atom_id res chain seq x y z
N MET A 1 16.64 -15.35 -9.68
CA MET A 1 16.80 -15.54 -8.23
C MET A 1 15.58 -14.98 -7.54
N LYS A 2 14.93 -15.75 -6.66
CA LYS A 2 13.74 -15.32 -5.89
C LYS A 2 14.21 -14.87 -4.51
N THR A 3 14.41 -13.58 -4.32
CA THR A 3 14.59 -13.00 -2.99
C THR A 3 13.19 -12.85 -2.39
N GLN A 4 12.81 -13.76 -1.49
CA GLN A 4 11.55 -13.72 -0.73
C GLN A 4 10.25 -13.97 -1.53
N GLY A 5 10.25 -14.91 -2.49
CA GLY A 5 9.01 -15.32 -3.17
C GLY A 5 8.49 -14.37 -4.25
N TYR A 6 9.01 -13.14 -4.32
CA TYR A 6 8.70 -12.17 -5.36
C TYR A 6 9.74 -12.16 -6.48
N THR A 7 9.28 -11.92 -7.70
CA THR A 7 10.13 -11.69 -8.88
C THR A 7 10.62 -10.23 -8.93
N ALA A 8 11.70 -9.96 -9.67
CA ALA A 8 12.20 -8.60 -9.86
C ALA A 8 11.17 -7.66 -10.48
N ALA A 9 10.27 -8.19 -11.34
CA ALA A 9 9.18 -7.44 -11.92
C ALA A 9 8.11 -7.04 -10.88
N GLU A 10 7.78 -7.94 -9.95
CA GLU A 10 6.87 -7.64 -8.84
C GLU A 10 7.45 -6.59 -7.89
N LEU A 11 8.76 -6.69 -7.58
CA LEU A 11 9.48 -5.68 -6.81
C LEU A 11 9.44 -4.31 -7.48
N ALA A 12 9.68 -4.23 -8.79
CA ALA A 12 9.57 -2.97 -9.53
C ALA A 12 8.16 -2.37 -9.46
N GLY A 13 7.12 -3.21 -9.55
CA GLY A 13 5.73 -2.78 -9.35
C GLY A 13 5.48 -2.23 -7.94
N PHE A 14 6.01 -2.89 -6.91
CA PHE A 14 5.92 -2.44 -5.52
C PHE A 14 6.63 -1.10 -5.28
N TYR A 15 7.78 -0.87 -5.90
CA TYR A 15 8.46 0.43 -5.85
C TYR A 15 7.59 1.55 -6.46
N ALA A 16 6.96 1.30 -7.61
CA ALA A 16 6.09 2.29 -8.24
C ALA A 16 4.85 2.62 -7.38
N VAL A 17 4.29 1.61 -6.71
CA VAL A 17 3.19 1.80 -5.74
C VAL A 17 3.63 2.63 -4.54
N LEU A 18 4.81 2.32 -3.98
CA LEU A 18 5.36 3.03 -2.84
C LEU A 18 5.64 4.50 -3.19
N ASP A 19 6.29 4.75 -4.33
CA ASP A 19 6.60 6.10 -4.82
C ASP A 19 5.34 6.95 -4.96
N ARG A 20 4.30 6.40 -5.60
CA ARG A 20 3.00 7.08 -5.71
C ARG A 20 2.38 7.34 -4.35
N ALA A 21 2.43 6.37 -3.44
CA ALA A 21 1.86 6.52 -2.11
C ALA A 21 2.60 7.59 -1.28
N VAL A 22 3.90 7.71 -1.46
CA VAL A 22 4.74 8.73 -0.79
C VAL A 22 4.41 10.12 -1.34
N CYS A 23 4.28 10.26 -2.66
CA CYS A 23 3.84 11.50 -3.28
C CYS A 23 2.44 11.90 -2.76
N GLU A 24 1.47 10.99 -2.76
CA GLU A 24 0.12 11.26 -2.25
C GLU A 24 0.13 11.62 -0.75
N ALA A 25 0.97 10.96 0.04
CA ALA A 25 1.13 11.29 1.46
C ALA A 25 1.73 12.70 1.66
N ALA A 26 2.72 13.08 0.84
CA ALA A 26 3.32 14.41 0.87
C ALA A 26 2.33 15.50 0.42
N GLU A 27 1.59 15.27 -0.66
CA GLU A 27 0.56 16.19 -1.17
C GLU A 27 -0.56 16.46 -0.15
N ARG A 28 -0.79 15.50 0.75
CA ARG A 28 -1.87 15.54 1.74
C ARG A 28 -1.38 15.80 3.17
N ASP A 29 -0.09 16.12 3.35
CA ASP A 29 0.54 16.34 4.65
C ASP A 29 0.32 15.17 5.63
N LEU A 30 0.27 13.94 5.12
CA LEU A 30 0.07 12.74 5.93
C LEU A 30 1.38 12.35 6.62
N GLN A 31 1.37 12.35 7.95
CA GLN A 31 2.50 11.89 8.75
C GLN A 31 2.52 10.37 8.85
N ILE A 32 2.92 9.72 7.74
CA ILE A 32 3.18 8.29 7.68
C ILE A 32 4.65 8.06 7.35
N SER A 33 5.31 7.22 8.15
CA SER A 33 6.70 6.83 7.91
C SER A 33 6.80 5.80 6.79
N ILE A 34 7.79 5.96 5.91
CA ILE A 34 8.18 4.97 4.88
C ILE A 34 8.22 3.52 5.42
N PRO A 35 8.87 3.21 6.56
CA PRO A 35 8.87 1.84 7.10
C PRO A 35 7.47 1.29 7.41
N THR A 36 6.52 2.13 7.84
CA THR A 36 5.12 1.75 8.03
C THR A 36 4.44 1.45 6.69
N MET A 37 4.73 2.26 5.66
CA MET A 37 4.19 2.06 4.32
C MET A 37 4.65 0.73 3.73
N VAL A 38 5.94 0.44 3.86
CA VAL A 38 6.55 -0.79 3.39
C VAL A 38 5.97 -2.02 4.12
N GLN A 39 5.80 -1.95 5.45
CA GLN A 39 5.15 -3.03 6.20
C GLN A 39 3.73 -3.32 5.68
N ARG A 40 2.91 -2.27 5.49
CA ARG A 40 1.53 -2.41 4.98
C ARG A 40 1.48 -2.97 3.56
N LEU A 41 2.42 -2.55 2.70
CA LEU A 41 2.54 -3.05 1.34
C LEU A 41 2.79 -4.57 1.33
N PHE A 42 3.77 -5.02 2.12
CA PHE A 42 4.11 -6.44 2.17
C PHE A 42 3.03 -7.27 2.86
N GLU A 43 2.37 -6.76 3.90
CA GLU A 43 1.25 -7.45 4.53
C GLU A 43 0.07 -7.62 3.57
N ALA A 44 -0.26 -6.58 2.78
CA ALA A 44 -1.30 -6.66 1.77
C ALA A 44 -0.93 -7.63 0.62
N ALA A 45 0.33 -7.61 0.19
CA ALA A 45 0.85 -8.54 -0.82
C ALA A 45 0.81 -10.00 -0.33
N ASP A 46 1.13 -10.24 0.95
CA ASP A 46 1.07 -11.57 1.58
C ASP A 46 -0.37 -12.10 1.65
N ARG A 47 -1.36 -11.22 1.88
CA ARG A 47 -2.79 -11.53 1.80
C ARG A 47 -3.29 -11.79 0.36
N GLY A 48 -2.43 -11.64 -0.64
CA GLY A 48 -2.73 -11.87 -2.05
C GLY A 48 -3.18 -10.64 -2.83
N GLU A 49 -3.17 -9.45 -2.21
CA GLU A 49 -3.46 -8.21 -2.93
C GLU A 49 -2.29 -7.85 -3.85
N ARG A 50 -2.59 -7.64 -5.13
CA ARG A 50 -1.58 -7.29 -6.14
C ARG A 50 -1.97 -6.08 -6.97
N ASP A 51 -3.18 -5.56 -6.77
CA ASP A 51 -3.63 -4.39 -7.49
C ASP A 51 -2.88 -3.14 -6.96
N PRO A 52 -2.18 -2.40 -7.82
CA PRO A 52 -1.36 -1.28 -7.39
C PRO A 52 -2.17 -0.12 -6.81
N MET A 53 -3.42 0.08 -7.23
CA MET A 53 -4.28 1.14 -6.69
C MET A 53 -4.82 0.78 -5.30
N LYS A 54 -5.18 -0.49 -5.09
CA LYS A 54 -5.58 -1.00 -3.78
C LYS A 54 -4.41 -0.99 -2.80
N LEU A 55 -3.23 -1.46 -3.22
CA LEU A 55 -2.03 -1.43 -2.39
C LEU A 55 -1.71 0.01 -1.95
N ALA A 56 -1.71 0.98 -2.87
CA ALA A 56 -1.50 2.39 -2.50
C ALA A 56 -2.51 2.88 -1.44
N SER A 57 -3.79 2.55 -1.60
CA SER A 57 -4.84 2.94 -0.64
C SER A 57 -4.64 2.30 0.74
N ILE A 58 -4.26 1.02 0.79
CA ILE A 58 -3.99 0.27 2.03
C ILE A 58 -2.76 0.84 2.75
N ILE A 59 -1.69 1.13 2.00
CA ILE A 59 -0.43 1.67 2.51
C ILE A 59 -0.63 3.02 3.20
N ILE A 60 -1.36 3.92 2.52
CA ILE A 60 -1.71 5.25 3.04
C ILE A 60 -2.69 5.13 4.23
N GLY A 61 -3.30 3.95 4.44
CA GLY A 61 -4.24 3.72 5.52
C GLY A 61 -5.55 4.45 5.28
N ARG A 62 -5.93 4.64 4.01
CA ARG A 62 -7.27 5.09 3.69
C ARG A 62 -8.21 3.99 4.22
N PRO A 63 -9.10 4.27 5.18
CA PRO A 63 -10.19 3.36 5.41
C PRO A 63 -10.92 3.26 4.08
N ASP A 64 -10.99 2.05 3.53
CA ASP A 64 -12.10 1.73 2.64
C ASP A 64 -13.35 2.27 3.35
N HIS A 65 -14.14 3.12 2.70
CA HIS A 65 -15.31 3.78 3.27
C HIS A 65 -16.44 2.78 3.63
N ALA A 66 -16.11 1.56 4.07
CA ALA A 66 -17.00 0.50 4.52
C ALA A 66 -17.32 0.57 6.03
N LEU A 67 -17.24 1.75 6.65
CA LEU A 67 -17.83 2.02 7.96
C LEU A 67 -18.62 3.34 7.94
N GLN A 68 -19.53 3.48 6.98
CA GLN A 68 -20.65 4.44 7.03
C GLN A 68 -21.94 3.82 6.47
N THR A 69 -22.46 2.83 7.19
CA THR A 69 -23.86 2.32 7.12
C THR A 69 -23.93 1.25 8.22
N GLU A 70 -24.72 1.33 9.27
CA GLU A 70 -25.78 2.22 9.71
C GLU A 70 -25.79 2.18 11.24
N ALA A 71 -26.06 3.33 11.86
CA ALA A 71 -26.64 3.38 13.18
C ALA A 71 -28.16 3.21 13.01
N ALA A 72 -28.75 2.20 13.63
CA ALA A 72 -30.16 2.14 14.02
C ALA A 72 -30.34 1.09 15.13
#